data_AF-A0A2S9FHJ6-F1
#
_entry.id   AF-A0A2S9FHJ6-F1
#
_cell.length_a   1.000
_cell.length_b   1.000
_cell.length_c   1.000
_cell.angle_alpha   90.00
_cell.angle_beta   90.00
_cell.angle_gamma   90.00
#
_symmetry.space_group_name_H-M   'P 1'
#
loop_
_entity.id
_entity.type
_entity.pdbx_description
1 polymer ?
#
loop_
_entity_poly.entity_id
_entity_poly.type
_entity_poly.pdbx_seq_one_letter_code
_entity_poly.pdbx_strand_id
1 'polypeptide(L)'
;MPRPRVHDLDRVLDVAEELAVTAGPAAVTIRALSEATTMSNGALYHAFGTRAGLLARAWVRAAQRFLQLQRDAVEQALGGGPNAVDEAVAVEAVVAAALCPAAFHDQNPTSA
;
A
#
# COMPACT_ATOMS: atom_id res chain seq x y z
N MET A 1 -27.38 8.69 0.41
CA MET A 1 -26.67 8.21 -0.80
C MET A 1 -25.99 6.89 -0.48
N PRO A 2 -25.97 5.90 -1.39
CA PRO A 2 -25.20 4.68 -1.19
C PRO A 2 -23.70 5.03 -1.21
N ARG A 3 -22.91 4.49 -0.27
CA ARG A 3 -21.46 4.67 -0.28
C ARG A 3 -20.87 4.00 -1.54
N PRO A 4 -19.92 4.62 -2.25
CA PRO A 4 -19.28 4.00 -3.40
C PRO A 4 -18.65 2.66 -3.03
N ARG A 5 -18.95 1.59 -3.80
CA ARG A 5 -18.40 0.23 -3.57
C ARG A 5 -16.87 0.20 -3.54
N VAL A 6 -16.21 1.17 -4.16
CA VAL A 6 -14.75 1.33 -4.14
C VAL A 6 -14.23 1.48 -2.71
N HIS A 7 -14.90 2.28 -1.87
CA HIS A 7 -14.50 2.44 -0.47
C HIS A 7 -14.65 1.15 0.34
N ASP A 8 -15.63 0.31 0.01
CA ASP A 8 -15.79 -0.98 0.68
C ASP A 8 -14.65 -1.95 0.30
N LEU A 9 -14.16 -1.89 -0.94
CA LEU A 9 -13.01 -2.68 -1.39
C LEU A 9 -11.70 -2.23 -0.76
N ASP A 10 -11.48 -0.91 -0.62
CA ASP A 10 -10.32 -0.39 0.09
C ASP A 10 -10.30 -0.87 1.54
N ARG A 11 -11.46 -0.90 2.20
CA ARG A 11 -11.57 -1.42 3.56
C ARG A 11 -11.24 -2.91 3.65
N VAL A 12 -11.64 -3.72 2.65
CA VAL A 12 -11.24 -5.13 2.60
C VAL A 12 -9.73 -5.27 2.47
N LEU A 13 -9.08 -4.44 1.65
CA LEU A 13 -7.64 -4.47 1.49
C LEU A 13 -6.92 -4.03 2.78
N ASP A 14 -7.47 -3.08 3.54
CA ASP A 14 -6.93 -2.70 4.86
C ASP A 14 -6.95 -3.87 5.84
N VAL A 15 -8.08 -4.58 5.91
CA VAL A 15 -8.23 -5.76 6.77
C VAL A 15 -7.32 -6.90 6.30
N ALA A 16 -7.12 -7.07 4.99
CA ALA A 16 -6.20 -8.07 4.46
C ALA A 16 -4.74 -7.79 4.85
N GLU A 17 -4.32 -6.53 4.80
CA GLU A 17 -3.00 -6.09 5.24
C GLU A 17 -2.81 -6.30 6.75
N GLU A 18 -3.78 -5.88 7.57
CA GLU A 18 -3.76 -6.09 9.03
C GLU A 18 -3.68 -7.58 9.40
N LEU A 19 -4.46 -8.43 8.73
CA LEU A 19 -4.46 -9.87 8.97
C LEU A 19 -3.15 -10.52 8.53
N ALA A 20 -2.55 -10.06 7.43
CA ALA A 20 -1.27 -10.55 6.96
C ALA A 20 -0.14 -10.26 7.96
N VAL A 21 -0.15 -9.09 8.59
CA VAL A 21 0.87 -8.70 9.58
C VAL A 21 0.66 -9.37 10.93
N THR A 22 -0.58 -9.43 11.41
CA THR A 22 -0.89 -9.95 12.76
C THR A 22 -0.90 -11.47 12.83
N ALA A 23 -1.37 -12.16 11.79
CA ALA A 23 -1.56 -13.61 11.78
C ALA A 23 -0.83 -14.33 10.62
N GLY A 24 -0.07 -13.58 9.82
CA GLY A 24 0.70 -14.10 8.69
C GLY A 24 -0.10 -14.18 7.38
N PRO A 25 0.57 -14.21 6.21
CA PRO A 25 -0.10 -14.20 4.90
C PRO A 25 -1.07 -15.37 4.67
N ALA A 26 -0.83 -16.51 5.31
CA ALA A 26 -1.70 -17.69 5.24
C ALA A 26 -3.08 -17.45 5.87
N ALA A 27 -3.18 -16.56 6.86
CA ALA A 27 -4.43 -16.22 7.52
C ALA A 27 -5.38 -15.40 6.63
N VAL A 28 -4.85 -14.74 5.59
CA VAL A 28 -5.64 -13.97 4.62
C VAL A 28 -6.47 -14.91 3.75
N THR A 29 -7.68 -15.19 4.19
CA THR A 29 -8.65 -16.05 3.49
C THR A 29 -9.93 -15.29 3.21
N ILE A 30 -10.67 -15.70 2.17
CA ILE A 30 -11.96 -15.08 1.83
C ILE A 30 -12.93 -15.13 3.02
N ARG A 31 -12.92 -16.25 3.75
CA ARG A 31 -13.74 -16.42 4.96
C ARG A 31 -13.35 -15.45 6.06
N ALA A 32 -12.06 -15.37 6.41
CA ALA A 32 -11.59 -14.45 7.46
C ALA A 32 -11.91 -13.00 7.10
N LEU A 33 -11.78 -12.62 5.82
CA LEU A 33 -12.14 -11.29 5.33
C LEU A 33 -13.65 -11.05 5.37
N SER A 34 -14.48 -12.04 5.05
CA SER A 34 -15.93 -11.93 5.14
C SER A 34 -16.41 -11.81 6.59
N GLU A 35 -15.75 -12.49 7.53
CA GLU A 35 -16.04 -12.40 8.97
C GLU A 35 -15.60 -11.04 9.54
N ALA A 36 -14.49 -10.48 9.06
CA ALA A 36 -13.94 -9.21 9.52
C ALA A 36 -14.50 -7.97 8.80
N THR A 37 -15.33 -8.15 7.76
CA THR A 37 -15.92 -7.06 6.98
C THR A 37 -17.43 -7.24 6.83
N THR A 38 -18.12 -6.27 6.24
CA THR A 38 -19.56 -6.39 5.91
C THR A 38 -19.82 -7.06 4.57
N MET A 39 -18.77 -7.59 3.90
CA MET A 39 -18.89 -8.22 2.59
C MET A 39 -19.11 -9.72 2.69
N SER A 40 -20.02 -10.26 1.87
CA SER A 40 -20.22 -11.70 1.74
C SER A 40 -19.10 -12.37 0.93
N ASN A 41 -18.88 -13.66 1.12
CA ASN A 41 -17.97 -14.47 0.30
C ASN A 41 -18.22 -14.27 -1.20
N GLY A 42 -19.48 -14.29 -1.65
CA GLY A 42 -19.83 -14.10 -3.06
C GLY A 42 -19.44 -12.72 -3.59
N ALA A 43 -19.63 -11.66 -2.78
CA ALA A 43 -19.20 -10.31 -3.13
C ALA A 43 -17.67 -10.20 -3.22
N LEU A 44 -16.94 -10.86 -2.32
CA LEU A 44 -15.47 -10.92 -2.34
C LEU A 44 -14.95 -11.69 -3.57
N TYR A 45 -15.58 -12.82 -3.93
CA TYR A 45 -15.24 -13.54 -5.16
C TYR A 45 -15.53 -12.72 -6.42
N HIS A 46 -16.67 -12.02 -6.48
CA HIS A 46 -16.95 -11.11 -7.60
C HIS A 46 -15.96 -9.96 -7.68
N ALA A 47 -15.57 -9.40 -6.53
CA ALA A 47 -14.66 -8.27 -6.48
C ALA A 47 -13.23 -8.68 -6.84
N PHE A 48 -12.72 -9.78 -6.28
CA PHE A 48 -11.31 -10.18 -6.30
C PHE A 48 -10.97 -11.35 -7.23
N GLY A 49 -11.96 -12.14 -7.63
CA GLY A 49 -11.82 -13.35 -8.45
C GLY A 49 -11.24 -14.52 -7.66
N THR A 50 -10.02 -14.35 -7.13
CA THR A 50 -9.31 -15.38 -6.38
C THR A 50 -8.60 -14.78 -5.16
N ARG A 51 -8.17 -15.63 -4.21
CA ARG A 51 -7.28 -15.22 -3.11
C ARG A 51 -5.99 -14.58 -3.65
N ALA A 52 -5.41 -15.15 -4.71
CA ALA A 52 -4.24 -14.57 -5.35
C ALA A 52 -4.53 -13.19 -5.95
N GLY A 53 -5.70 -12.99 -6.57
CA GLY A 53 -6.13 -11.69 -7.10
C GLY A 53 -6.37 -10.63 -6.02
N LEU A 54 -6.79 -11.04 -4.81
CA LEU A 54 -6.85 -10.18 -3.65
C LEU A 54 -5.47 -9.75 -3.18
N LEU A 55 -4.56 -10.70 -2.98
CA LEU A 55 -3.19 -10.42 -2.53
C LEU A 55 -2.43 -9.57 -3.55
N ALA A 56 -2.61 -9.83 -4.85
CA ALA A 56 -2.01 -9.01 -5.92
C ALA A 56 -2.47 -7.55 -5.84
N ARG A 57 -3.75 -7.31 -5.54
CA ARG A 57 -4.26 -5.94 -5.36
C ARG A 57 -3.73 -5.27 -4.10
N ALA A 58 -3.65 -5.99 -2.98
CA ALA A 58 -3.02 -5.47 -1.76
C ALA A 58 -1.56 -5.07 -2.02
N TRP A 59 -0.81 -5.93 -2.71
CA TRP A 59 0.58 -5.65 -3.09
C TRP A 59 0.71 -4.44 -4.03
N VAL A 60 -0.08 -4.35 -5.10
CA VAL A 60 -0.06 -3.18 -6.01
C VAL A 60 -0.37 -1.90 -5.24
N ARG A 61 -1.32 -1.93 -4.31
CA ARG A 61 -1.67 -0.78 -3.47
C ARG A 61 -0.51 -0.34 -2.58
N ALA A 62 0.16 -1.29 -1.91
CA ALA A 62 1.35 -1.00 -1.11
C ALA A 62 2.50 -0.45 -1.98
N ALA A 63 2.75 -1.05 -3.14
CA ALA A 63 3.77 -0.60 -4.08
C ALA A 63 3.53 0.83 -4.60
N GLN A 64 2.27 1.18 -4.86
CA GLN A 64 1.89 2.55 -5.26
C GLN A 64 2.13 3.56 -4.14
N ARG A 65 1.74 3.23 -2.89
CA ARG A 65 2.03 4.09 -1.73
C ARG A 65 3.53 4.26 -1.51
N PHE A 66 4.30 3.18 -1.63
CA PHE A 66 5.76 3.22 -1.52
C PHE A 66 6.38 4.11 -2.60
N LEU A 67 5.97 3.94 -3.86
CA LEU A 67 6.48 4.74 -4.97
C LEU A 67 6.13 6.23 -4.80
N GLN A 68 4.94 6.54 -4.27
CA GLN A 68 4.57 7.92 -3.99
C GLN A 68 5.48 8.53 -2.92
N LEU A 69 5.67 7.82 -1.79
CA LEU A 69 6.59 8.25 -0.73
C LEU A 69 8.01 8.50 -1.27
N GLN A 70 8.51 7.59 -2.12
CA GLN A 70 9.84 7.71 -2.71
C GLN A 70 9.95 8.92 -3.63
N ARG A 71 8.93 9.19 -4.45
CA ARG A 71 8.88 10.38 -5.30
C ARG A 71 8.87 11.66 -4.49
N ASP A 72 8.02 11.72 -3.45
CA ASP A 72 7.90 12.90 -2.60
C ASP A 72 9.22 13.18 -1.88
N ALA A 73 9.90 12.14 -1.37
CA ALA A 73 11.21 12.28 -0.72
C ALA A 73 12.30 12.80 -1.67
N VAL A 74 12.32 12.29 -2.92
CA VAL A 74 13.26 12.76 -3.95
C VAL A 74 12.96 14.19 -4.37
N GLU A 75 11.69 14.54 -4.61
CA GLU A 75 11.28 15.87 -5.01
C GLU A 75 11.61 16.92 -3.93
N GLN A 76 11.41 16.56 -2.66
CA GLN A 76 11.81 17.40 -1.52
C GLN A 76 13.32 17.63 -1.48
N ALA A 77 14.13 16.59 -1.67
CA ALA A 77 15.59 16.70 -1.68
C ALA A 77 16.10 17.57 -2.85
N LEU A 78 15.47 17.47 -4.03
CA LEU A 78 15.84 18.24 -5.22
C LEU A 78 15.43 19.73 -5.16
N GLY A 79 14.60 20.12 -4.20
CA GLY A 79 14.18 21.52 -4.02
C GLY A 79 13.28 22.09 -5.14
N GLY A 80 12.75 21.24 -6.03
CA GLY A 80 11.68 21.57 -6.99
C GLY A 80 12.00 22.59 -8.10
N GLY A 81 13.26 22.99 -8.28
CA GLY A 81 13.67 24.03 -9.23
C GLY A 81 14.23 23.49 -10.56
N PRO A 82 14.10 24.22 -11.68
CA PRO A 82 14.69 23.85 -12.98
C PRO A 82 16.22 24.08 -13.05
N ASN A 83 16.86 24.37 -11.92
CA ASN A 83 18.28 24.69 -11.86
C ASN A 83 19.13 23.42 -11.97
N ALA A 84 20.38 23.59 -12.42
CA ALA A 84 21.36 22.52 -12.36
C ALA A 84 21.47 22.03 -10.91
N VAL A 85 21.19 20.74 -10.71
CA VAL A 85 21.35 20.05 -9.44
C VAL A 85 22.85 19.89 -9.21
N ASP A 86 23.37 20.44 -8.11
CA ASP A 86 24.76 20.17 -7.74
C ASP A 86 24.93 18.73 -7.24
N GLU A 87 26.16 18.24 -7.21
CA GLU A 87 26.46 16.85 -6.82
C GLU A 87 25.97 16.53 -5.40
N ALA A 88 26.03 17.49 -4.48
CA ALA A 88 25.57 17.28 -3.11
C ALA A 88 24.06 17.05 -3.04
N VAL A 89 23.27 17.87 -3.74
CA VAL A 89 21.81 17.71 -3.83
C VAL A 89 21.43 16.39 -4.52
N ALA A 90 22.17 15.98 -5.57
CA ALA A 90 21.94 14.70 -6.22
C ALA A 90 22.20 13.51 -5.27
N VAL A 91 23.27 13.57 -4.47
CA VAL A 91 23.57 12.57 -3.44
C VAL A 91 22.47 12.53 -2.37
N GLU A 92 22.00 13.69 -1.91
CA GLU A 92 20.89 13.76 -0.93
C GLU A 92 19.61 13.11 -1.45
N ALA A 93 19.25 13.35 -2.72
CA ALA A 93 18.09 12.71 -3.33
C ALA A 93 18.20 11.19 -3.41
N VAL A 94 19.39 10.65 -3.70
CA VAL A 94 19.64 9.20 -3.69
C VAL A 94 19.52 8.63 -2.28
N VAL A 95 20.09 9.33 -1.29
CA VAL A 95 19.99 8.93 0.13
C VAL A 95 18.53 8.95 0.58
N ALA A 96 17.77 9.99 0.25
CA ALA A 96 16.35 10.09 0.56
C ALA A 96 15.56 8.89 0.01
N ALA A 97 15.78 8.54 -1.27
CA ALA A 97 15.14 7.37 -1.88
C ALA A 97 15.54 6.04 -1.21
N ALA A 98 16.80 5.92 -0.78
CA ALA A 98 17.32 4.72 -0.10
C ALA A 98 16.77 4.55 1.32
N LEU A 99 16.34 5.62 1.98
CA LEU A 99 15.74 5.60 3.31
C LEU A 99 14.22 5.33 3.28
N CYS A 100 13.57 5.45 2.12
CA CYS A 100 12.13 5.24 1.97
C CYS A 100 11.62 3.89 2.50
N PRO A 101 12.32 2.74 2.38
CA PRO A 101 11.84 1.49 2.96
C PRO A 101 11.61 1.57 4.47
N ALA A 102 12.53 2.21 5.22
CA ALA A 102 12.38 2.40 6.66
C ALA A 102 11.23 3.36 6.98
N ALA A 103 11.19 4.51 6.31
CA ALA A 103 10.11 5.48 6.49
C ALA A 103 8.73 4.91 6.12
N PHE A 104 8.66 4.06 5.09
CA PHE A 104 7.42 3.41 4.66
C PHE A 104 6.90 2.45 5.73
N HIS A 105 7.79 1.64 6.32
CA HIS A 105 7.46 0.74 7.42
C HIS A 105 6.91 1.50 8.63
N ASP A 106 7.56 2.61 9.02
CA ASP A 106 7.14 3.41 10.16
C ASP A 106 5.76 4.08 9.94
N GLN A 107 5.47 4.50 8.71
CA GLN A 107 4.20 5.16 8.35
C GLN A 107 3.07 4.17 8.05
N ASN A 108 3.40 2.95 7.61
CA ASN A 108 2.43 1.93 7.20
C ASN A 108 2.75 0.58 7.88
N PRO A 109 2.61 0.47 9.20
CA PRO A 109 3.03 -0.72 9.96
C PRO A 109 2.29 -2.00 9.54
N THR A 110 1.12 -1.86 8.90
CA THR A 110 0.34 -2.99 8.37
C THR A 110 0.59 -3.27 6.88
N SER A 111 1.22 -2.35 6.14
CA SER A 111 1.59 -2.58 4.74
C SER A 111 2.99 -3.20 4.70
N ALA A 112 3.06 -4.52 4.86
CA ALA A 112 4.27 -5.30 4.62
C ALA A 112 4.45 -5.61 3.12
#